data_AF-A0A1G0PFH9-F1
#
_entry.id   AF-A0A1G0PFH9-F1
#
_cell.length_a   1.000
_cell.length_b   1.000
_cell.length_c   1.000
_cell.angle_alpha   90.00
_cell.angle_beta   90.00
_cell.angle_gamma   90.00
#
_symmetry.space_group_name_H-M   'P 1'
#
loop_
_entity.id
_entity.type
_entity.pdbx_description
1 polymer ?
#
loop_
_entity_poly.entity_id
_entity_poly.type
_entity_poly.pdbx_seq_one_letter_code
_entity_poly.pdbx_strand_id
1 'polypeptide(L)'
;MKNKFYFSKKKIISILMLGFIMTFGCGGPFTETTLPADANSSCESGGQALTLAEFNTWFESGAVTLDGLVKPANSVTFPNIPNCSFYKWTEQMYLWLTSPAPRSYGGGGGLVMNSPIFYGVSLPDPITGEREFLPNTPGQLRAFNLRTAQNGALDLPVFIKKGSLRMLQILPSVIAPSGNQIIADADGNEIEIGSARLNENKQPVLLDLKGKEIKGPRALLQSKNDKSEPLFMRRLRKLEKFDRSELVQKITVDKLELFLDLAGNFHEAEQGQADGGVLMAQNGSLVYYSLAVNNVFAIYRTMQGATVPPNTSFPTTQANLNSIEAFAAANGLSPIIDSEALAIEIKASWIRSEGLAEPEKFIRAKAEVNTYDKSNPNDWVPNGTEIVELAMVGLHVVGSTAGHPELLWGTFEHFSNNPAAAYDYSRISGGNLNVPQNTTGSWIFCANGAAAPFNEMHMKMSGVNNDHIVPVAPFTISPSNIIRSFPWGLPGASANPNSEVISTNNKVQSFLDPADIRMNYFQTGTTWTIGGAAPTGGNEVGTNKLANTTMETFVQGTNCFTCHTTNTTQVSHIFDDTKPLF
;
A
#
# COMPACT_ATOMS: atom_id res chain seq x y z
N MET A 1 42.15 62.11 47.16
CA MET A 1 42.02 63.31 46.31
C MET A 1 42.46 62.96 44.89
N LYS A 2 41.62 63.30 43.89
CA LYS A 2 41.83 63.32 42.42
C LYS A 2 43.08 62.60 41.84
N ASN A 3 42.90 61.56 41.01
CA ASN A 3 42.97 61.67 39.53
C ASN A 3 42.99 60.31 38.82
N LYS A 4 42.41 60.34 37.62
CA LYS A 4 42.30 59.30 36.58
C LYS A 4 43.65 58.72 36.16
N PHE A 5 43.67 57.45 35.74
CA PHE A 5 44.57 56.99 34.67
C PHE A 5 43.88 56.04 33.69
N TYR A 6 44.12 56.37 32.41
CA TYR A 6 43.76 55.69 31.18
C TYR A 6 44.33 54.26 31.10
N PHE A 7 43.62 53.32 30.45
CA PHE A 7 44.27 52.22 29.77
C PHE A 7 43.71 51.96 28.37
N SER A 8 44.68 51.73 27.48
CA SER A 8 44.64 51.67 26.02
C SER A 8 43.99 50.41 25.45
N LYS A 9 43.32 50.57 24.30
CA LYS A 9 42.71 49.53 23.47
C LYS A 9 43.78 48.53 22.97
N LYS A 10 43.58 47.22 23.24
CA LYS A 10 44.10 46.12 22.43
C LYS A 10 42.94 45.47 21.69
N LYS A 11 43.03 45.39 20.36
CA LYS A 11 42.09 44.68 19.48
C LYS A 11 42.25 43.18 19.71
N ILE A 12 41.18 42.52 20.14
CA ILE A 12 41.01 41.06 20.07
C ILE A 12 40.09 40.82 18.87
N ILE A 13 40.58 40.07 17.88
CA ILE A 13 39.79 39.57 16.77
C ILE A 13 39.06 38.33 17.30
N SER A 14 37.76 38.48 17.59
CA SER A 14 36.88 37.35 17.89
C SER A 14 36.41 36.73 16.59
N ILE A 15 36.77 35.47 16.37
CA ILE A 15 36.19 34.61 15.34
C ILE A 15 34.74 34.32 15.77
N LEU A 16 33.77 34.82 14.98
CA LEU A 16 32.37 34.45 15.11
C LEU A 16 32.21 32.99 14.65
N MET A 17 32.15 32.04 15.59
CA MET A 17 31.44 30.79 15.34
C MET A 17 29.96 31.13 15.31
N LEU A 18 29.37 31.21 14.12
CA LEU A 18 27.92 31.06 13.96
C LEU A 18 27.57 29.62 14.33
N GLY A 19 27.26 29.40 15.60
CA GLY A 19 26.50 28.22 16.01
C GLY A 19 25.10 28.33 15.42
N PHE A 20 24.82 27.50 14.43
CA PHE A 20 23.46 27.30 13.91
C PHE A 20 22.69 26.56 15.02
N ILE A 21 22.07 27.32 15.93
CA ILE A 21 21.07 26.77 16.85
C ILE A 21 19.86 26.47 15.96
N MET A 22 19.70 25.21 15.54
CA MET A 22 18.39 24.71 15.14
C MET A 22 17.49 24.82 16.37
N THR A 23 16.68 25.87 16.42
CA THR A 23 15.51 25.88 17.27
C THR A 23 14.58 24.80 16.73
N PHE A 24 14.55 23.63 17.36
CA PHE A 24 13.42 22.71 17.25
C PHE A 24 12.20 23.47 17.76
N GLY A 25 11.47 24.10 16.85
CA GLY A 25 10.18 24.68 17.16
C GLY A 25 9.29 23.54 17.63
N CYS A 26 8.83 23.60 18.87
CA CYS A 26 7.71 22.79 19.32
C CYS A 26 6.53 23.16 18.41
N GLY A 27 6.20 22.29 17.46
CA GLY A 27 5.14 22.53 16.48
C GLY A 27 3.81 22.73 17.20
N GLY A 28 3.00 23.68 16.73
CA GLY A 28 1.61 23.79 17.17
C GLY A 28 0.81 22.52 16.80
N PRO A 29 -0.43 22.38 17.32
CA PRO A 29 -1.26 21.21 17.05
C PRO A 29 -1.44 21.01 15.54
N PHE A 30 -1.53 19.75 15.11
CA PHE A 30 -1.76 19.47 13.71
C PHE A 30 -3.18 19.88 13.29
N THR A 31 -3.31 20.28 12.03
CA THR A 31 -4.58 20.44 11.35
C THR A 31 -5.11 19.07 10.97
N GLU A 32 -6.42 18.88 11.09
CA GLU A 32 -7.08 17.60 10.91
C GLU A 32 -8.13 17.71 9.78
N THR A 33 -8.28 16.63 9.00
CA THR A 33 -9.40 16.54 8.03
C THR A 33 -10.72 16.58 8.80
N THR A 34 -11.67 17.40 8.36
CA THR A 34 -12.99 17.47 9.02
C THR A 34 -14.01 16.60 8.30
N LEU A 35 -14.70 15.73 9.03
CA LEU A 35 -15.83 14.98 8.49
C LEU A 35 -17.10 15.85 8.48
N PRO A 36 -17.77 16.03 7.33
CA PRO A 36 -19.07 16.68 7.31
C PRO A 36 -20.11 15.88 8.10
N ALA A 37 -20.59 16.41 9.22
CA ALA A 37 -21.50 15.72 10.13
C ALA A 37 -22.92 15.50 9.55
N ASP A 38 -23.31 16.26 8.52
CA ASP A 38 -24.63 16.19 7.89
C ASP A 38 -24.63 15.40 6.57
N ALA A 39 -23.65 14.53 6.36
CA ALA A 39 -23.61 13.64 5.19
C ALA A 39 -24.78 12.65 5.22
N ASN A 40 -25.56 12.64 4.14
CA ASN A 40 -26.71 11.79 3.93
C ASN A 40 -26.36 10.63 3.02
N SER A 41 -26.58 9.42 3.50
CA SER A 41 -26.27 8.21 2.78
C SER A 41 -27.42 7.20 2.79
N SER A 42 -27.39 6.32 1.80
CA SER A 42 -28.18 5.09 1.75
C SER A 42 -27.90 4.19 2.97
N CYS A 43 -26.66 4.25 3.49
CA CYS A 43 -26.24 3.48 4.67
C CYS A 43 -26.96 3.90 5.95
N GLU A 44 -27.29 5.18 6.11
CA GLU A 44 -28.05 5.63 7.28
C GLU A 44 -29.58 5.54 7.09
N SER A 45 -30.07 5.77 5.86
CA SER A 45 -31.51 5.90 5.59
C SER A 45 -32.23 4.59 5.22
N GLY A 46 -31.51 3.50 4.95
CA GLY A 46 -32.04 2.22 4.45
C GLY A 46 -32.29 1.11 5.49
N GLY A 47 -32.28 1.42 6.79
CA GLY A 47 -32.35 0.40 7.85
C GLY A 47 -31.04 -0.38 8.04
N GLN A 48 -29.93 0.18 7.55
CA GLN A 48 -28.61 -0.45 7.54
C GLN A 48 -27.56 0.32 8.34
N ALA A 49 -28.01 1.37 9.01
CA ALA A 49 -27.17 2.19 9.86
C ALA A 49 -26.48 1.28 10.88
N LEU A 50 -25.22 1.57 11.17
CA LEU A 50 -24.56 0.96 12.32
C LEU A 50 -25.29 1.43 13.57
N THR A 51 -25.90 0.51 14.32
CA THR A 51 -26.58 0.86 15.58
C THR A 51 -25.59 0.76 16.74
N LEU A 52 -25.84 1.48 17.84
CA LEU A 52 -25.01 1.35 19.04
C LEU A 52 -25.08 -0.08 19.61
N ALA A 53 -26.23 -0.75 19.49
CA ALA A 53 -26.39 -2.13 19.91
C ALA A 53 -25.49 -3.08 19.09
N GLU A 54 -25.50 -2.94 17.76
CA GLU A 54 -24.59 -3.66 16.86
C GLU A 54 -23.12 -3.35 17.18
N PHE A 55 -22.77 -2.07 17.30
CA PHE A 55 -21.40 -1.62 17.59
C PHE A 55 -20.88 -2.14 18.95
N ASN A 56 -21.73 -2.16 19.98
CA ASN A 56 -21.39 -2.77 21.27
C ASN A 56 -21.02 -4.25 21.13
N THR A 57 -21.62 -4.98 20.20
CA THR A 57 -21.27 -6.39 19.95
C THR A 57 -19.90 -6.58 19.33
N TRP A 58 -19.30 -5.53 18.74
CA TRP A 58 -17.94 -5.58 18.21
C TRP A 58 -16.92 -5.67 19.34
N PHE A 59 -17.17 -5.05 20.49
CA PHE A 59 -16.27 -5.11 21.64
C PHE A 59 -16.38 -6.44 22.38
N GLU A 60 -15.24 -6.97 22.82
CA GLU A 60 -15.16 -8.22 23.61
C GLU A 60 -15.97 -8.11 24.91
N SER A 61 -15.98 -6.93 25.52
CA SER A 61 -16.79 -6.60 26.71
C SER A 61 -18.30 -6.58 26.46
N GLY A 62 -18.74 -6.59 25.20
CA GLY A 62 -20.15 -6.38 24.83
C GLY A 62 -20.64 -4.94 25.00
N ALA A 63 -19.71 -3.99 25.20
CA ALA A 63 -19.96 -2.55 25.28
C ALA A 63 -18.70 -1.78 24.89
N VAL A 64 -18.86 -0.60 24.27
CA VAL A 64 -17.73 0.29 23.97
C VAL A 64 -16.95 0.63 25.24
N THR A 65 -15.63 0.50 25.16
CA THR A 65 -14.69 0.87 26.22
C THR A 65 -13.48 1.58 25.60
N LEU A 66 -12.89 2.52 26.34
CA LEU A 66 -11.68 3.23 25.96
C LEU A 66 -10.57 2.24 25.56
N ASP A 67 -10.11 2.34 24.31
CA ASP A 67 -9.09 1.48 23.70
C ASP A 67 -9.43 -0.02 23.84
N GLY A 68 -10.72 -0.34 23.94
CA GLY A 68 -11.19 -1.69 24.20
C GLY A 68 -10.82 -2.69 23.09
N LEU A 69 -10.65 -3.95 23.49
CA LEU A 69 -10.51 -5.06 22.53
C LEU A 69 -11.79 -5.20 21.71
N VAL A 70 -11.65 -5.03 20.41
CA VAL A 70 -12.68 -5.31 19.41
C VAL A 70 -12.41 -6.68 18.82
N LYS A 71 -13.45 -7.48 18.59
CA LYS A 71 -13.40 -8.76 17.89
C LYS A 71 -13.31 -8.54 16.39
N PRO A 72 -12.64 -9.44 15.64
CA PRO A 72 -12.68 -9.37 14.18
C PRO A 72 -14.12 -9.44 13.67
N ALA A 73 -14.37 -8.89 12.48
CA ALA A 73 -15.63 -9.15 11.81
C ALA A 73 -15.70 -10.63 11.40
N ASN A 74 -16.87 -11.26 11.51
CA ASN A 74 -17.07 -12.62 11.03
C ASN A 74 -17.15 -12.61 9.50
N SER A 75 -16.03 -12.91 8.86
CA SER A 75 -15.88 -12.95 7.42
C SER A 75 -16.55 -14.17 6.79
N VAL A 76 -16.80 -15.25 7.57
CA VAL A 76 -17.49 -16.46 7.10
C VAL A 76 -18.98 -16.24 6.90
N THR A 77 -19.61 -15.48 7.79
CA THR A 77 -21.03 -15.12 7.71
C THR A 77 -21.21 -13.67 7.26
N PHE A 78 -20.25 -13.15 6.48
CA PHE A 78 -20.28 -11.77 6.00
C PHE A 78 -21.57 -11.50 5.20
N PRO A 79 -22.34 -10.45 5.56
CA PRO A 79 -23.56 -10.11 4.84
C PRO A 79 -23.20 -9.38 3.54
N ASN A 80 -23.31 -10.07 2.40
CA ASN A 80 -23.11 -9.51 1.07
C ASN A 80 -24.32 -8.67 0.60
N ILE A 81 -24.78 -7.76 1.46
CA ILE A 81 -25.91 -6.88 1.20
C ILE A 81 -25.74 -5.57 1.96
N PRO A 82 -26.05 -4.46 1.26
CA PRO A 82 -25.33 -3.80 0.18
C PRO A 82 -24.06 -3.09 0.71
N ASN A 83 -23.48 -2.17 -0.06
CA ASN A 83 -22.21 -1.45 0.18
C ASN A 83 -21.82 -1.20 1.64
N CYS A 84 -22.78 -0.83 2.48
CA CYS A 84 -22.58 -0.47 3.87
C CYS A 84 -21.96 -1.60 4.70
N SER A 85 -22.25 -2.87 4.40
CA SER A 85 -21.61 -4.00 5.10
C SER A 85 -20.12 -4.07 4.84
N PHE A 86 -19.66 -3.68 3.64
CA PHE A 86 -18.24 -3.65 3.26
C PHE A 86 -17.48 -2.56 4.02
N TYR A 87 -18.08 -1.37 4.16
CA TYR A 87 -17.49 -0.30 4.96
C TYR A 87 -17.48 -0.66 6.45
N LYS A 88 -18.58 -1.20 7.00
CA LYS A 88 -18.64 -1.69 8.39
C LYS A 88 -17.62 -2.78 8.69
N TRP A 89 -17.46 -3.75 7.78
CA TRP A 89 -16.45 -4.81 7.93
C TRP A 89 -15.05 -4.21 8.02
N THR A 90 -14.76 -3.23 7.17
CA THR A 90 -13.46 -2.56 7.13
C THR A 90 -13.19 -1.78 8.43
N GLU A 91 -14.19 -1.06 8.94
CA GLU A 91 -14.13 -0.36 10.23
C GLU A 91 -13.91 -1.31 11.41
N GLN A 92 -14.70 -2.39 11.49
CA GLN A 92 -14.55 -3.37 12.55
C GLN A 92 -13.17 -4.04 12.52
N MET A 93 -12.68 -4.39 11.32
CA MET A 93 -11.35 -4.98 11.17
C MET A 93 -10.25 -3.98 11.56
N TYR A 94 -10.34 -2.70 11.18
CA TYR A 94 -9.41 -1.67 11.64
C TYR A 94 -9.38 -1.58 13.17
N LEU A 95 -10.55 -1.52 13.81
CA LEU A 95 -10.64 -1.45 15.26
C LEU A 95 -10.06 -2.69 15.96
N TRP A 96 -10.29 -3.90 15.41
CA TRP A 96 -9.69 -5.15 15.90
C TRP A 96 -8.16 -5.15 15.75
N LEU A 97 -7.65 -4.86 14.56
CA LEU A 97 -6.21 -4.87 14.26
C LEU A 97 -5.42 -3.91 15.14
N THR A 98 -6.05 -2.78 15.49
CA THR A 98 -5.46 -1.71 16.30
C THR A 98 -5.85 -1.78 17.78
N SER A 99 -6.60 -2.80 18.21
CA SER A 99 -6.86 -3.05 19.62
C SER A 99 -5.61 -3.49 20.37
N PRO A 100 -5.55 -3.28 21.71
CA PRO A 100 -4.58 -3.93 22.56
C PRO A 100 -4.67 -5.45 22.46
N ALA A 101 -3.53 -6.11 22.24
CA ALA A 101 -3.47 -7.56 22.16
C ALA A 101 -3.76 -8.19 23.53
N PRO A 102 -4.81 -9.03 23.68
CA PRO A 102 -5.09 -9.74 24.92
C PRO A 102 -4.03 -10.81 25.21
N ARG A 103 -4.03 -11.33 26.44
CA ARG A 103 -3.14 -12.43 26.84
C ARG A 103 -3.31 -13.68 25.97
N SER A 104 -4.53 -13.94 25.49
CA SER A 104 -4.81 -15.05 24.58
C SER A 104 -4.00 -14.96 23.29
N TYR A 105 -3.63 -13.77 22.83
CA TYR A 105 -2.87 -13.58 21.60
C TYR A 105 -1.36 -13.59 21.85
N GLY A 106 -0.92 -13.97 23.06
CA GLY A 106 0.47 -13.91 23.51
C GLY A 106 0.76 -12.78 24.50
N GLY A 107 -0.15 -11.79 24.65
CA GLY A 107 -0.02 -10.66 25.57
C GLY A 107 1.20 -9.77 25.30
N GLY A 108 1.65 -9.00 26.31
CA GLY A 108 2.96 -8.32 26.27
C GLY A 108 2.99 -6.84 25.89
N GLY A 109 1.85 -6.17 25.76
CA GLY A 109 1.80 -4.72 25.53
C GLY A 109 2.09 -4.33 24.08
N GLY A 110 1.08 -4.48 23.22
CA GLY A 110 1.14 -4.16 21.80
C GLY A 110 -0.24 -4.26 21.15
N LEU A 111 -0.28 -4.09 19.84
CA LEU A 111 -1.51 -4.13 19.03
C LEU A 111 -1.76 -5.55 18.53
N VAL A 112 -3.03 -5.90 18.24
CA VAL A 112 -3.40 -7.20 17.68
C VAL A 112 -2.59 -7.51 16.41
N MET A 113 -2.44 -6.56 15.49
CA MET A 113 -1.66 -6.75 14.25
C MET A 113 -0.16 -7.02 14.48
N ASN A 114 0.35 -6.73 15.69
CA ASN A 114 1.74 -6.97 16.09
C ASN A 114 1.89 -8.15 17.05
N SER A 115 0.80 -8.89 17.29
CA SER A 115 0.79 -10.03 18.20
C SER A 115 1.17 -11.32 17.47
N PRO A 116 1.52 -12.40 18.21
CA PRO A 116 1.76 -13.73 17.68
C PRO A 116 0.65 -14.38 16.83
N ILE A 117 -0.58 -13.84 16.79
CA ILE A 117 -1.60 -14.33 15.84
C ILE A 117 -1.40 -13.77 14.42
N PHE A 118 -0.43 -12.87 14.25
CA PHE A 118 0.05 -12.35 12.97
C PHE A 118 1.52 -12.74 12.73
N TYR A 119 1.85 -12.83 11.45
CA TYR A 119 3.21 -13.00 10.95
C TYR A 119 3.59 -11.76 10.15
N GLY A 120 4.74 -11.18 10.45
CA GLY A 120 5.40 -10.27 9.52
C GLY A 120 5.81 -11.02 8.26
N VAL A 121 6.02 -10.28 7.17
CA VAL A 121 6.46 -10.87 5.89
C VAL A 121 7.84 -10.32 5.56
N SER A 122 8.81 -11.21 5.34
CA SER A 122 10.15 -10.80 4.94
C SER A 122 10.14 -10.07 3.60
N LEU A 123 11.20 -9.31 3.32
CA LEU A 123 11.53 -8.98 1.93
C LEU A 123 11.81 -10.28 1.16
N PRO A 124 11.54 -10.32 -0.16
CA PRO A 124 11.94 -11.46 -0.97
C PRO A 124 13.44 -11.66 -0.91
N ASP A 125 13.86 -12.91 -0.84
CA ASP A 125 15.26 -13.27 -0.97
C ASP A 125 15.78 -12.80 -2.35
N PRO A 126 16.91 -12.07 -2.42
CA PRO A 126 17.39 -11.49 -3.67
C PRO A 126 17.83 -12.55 -4.69
N ILE A 127 18.07 -13.80 -4.27
CA ILE A 127 18.49 -14.91 -5.11
C ILE A 127 17.27 -15.75 -5.53
N THR A 128 16.45 -16.19 -4.56
CA THR A 128 15.33 -17.10 -4.83
C THR A 128 14.05 -16.37 -5.20
N GLY A 129 13.87 -15.13 -4.77
CA GLY A 129 12.62 -14.36 -4.89
C GLY A 129 11.55 -14.78 -3.88
N GLU A 130 11.85 -15.74 -3.01
CA GLU A 130 10.89 -16.27 -2.03
C GLU A 130 10.87 -15.40 -0.77
N ARG A 131 9.71 -15.34 -0.13
CA ARG A 131 9.49 -14.68 1.16
C ARG A 131 9.36 -15.72 2.27
N GLU A 132 9.51 -15.25 3.50
CA GLU A 132 9.33 -16.04 4.71
C GLU A 132 8.34 -15.37 5.65
N PHE A 133 7.49 -16.18 6.29
CA PHE A 133 6.69 -15.73 7.42
C PHE A 133 7.60 -15.52 8.62
N LEU A 134 7.56 -14.32 9.18
CA LEU A 134 8.34 -13.92 10.34
C LEU A 134 7.42 -13.90 11.56
N PRO A 135 7.59 -14.80 12.53
CA PRO A 135 6.81 -14.77 13.76
C PRO A 135 6.96 -13.41 14.45
N ASN A 136 5.82 -12.81 14.82
CA ASN A 136 5.83 -11.56 15.56
C ASN A 136 6.34 -11.81 16.98
N THR A 137 7.22 -10.91 17.45
CA THR A 137 7.59 -10.82 18.86
C THR A 137 6.69 -9.77 19.52
N PRO A 138 6.00 -10.09 20.63
CA PRO A 138 5.13 -9.12 21.29
C PRO A 138 5.80 -7.76 21.52
N GLY A 139 5.13 -6.69 21.10
CA GLY A 139 5.59 -5.31 21.30
C GLY A 139 6.70 -4.84 20.34
N GLN A 140 7.09 -5.65 19.34
CA GLN A 140 8.11 -5.27 18.35
C GLN A 140 7.59 -5.46 16.91
N LEU A 141 7.48 -4.34 16.19
CA LEU A 141 7.20 -4.29 14.76
C LEU A 141 8.51 -4.47 13.98
N ARG A 142 8.47 -5.15 12.83
CA ARG A 142 9.52 -5.08 11.82
C ARG A 142 9.08 -4.13 10.73
N ALA A 143 9.68 -2.95 10.70
CA ALA A 143 9.44 -1.95 9.66
C ALA A 143 10.58 -1.97 8.65
N PHE A 144 10.28 -1.66 7.41
CA PHE A 144 11.25 -1.61 6.33
C PHE A 144 10.97 -0.43 5.41
N ASN A 145 12.02 0.10 4.81
CA ASN A 145 11.89 1.05 3.70
C ASN A 145 11.57 0.24 2.44
N LEU A 146 10.47 0.54 1.75
CA LEU A 146 10.18 -0.09 0.47
C LEU A 146 10.67 0.80 -0.68
N ARG A 147 11.23 0.18 -1.72
CA ARG A 147 11.20 0.68 -3.12
C ARG A 147 9.75 0.90 -3.55
N THR A 148 9.45 1.44 -4.72
CA THR A 148 8.09 1.59 -5.29
C THR A 148 8.30 1.23 -6.85
N ALA A 149 7.33 0.96 -7.74
CA ALA A 149 7.44 0.78 -9.21
C ALA A 149 7.30 2.03 -10.14
N GLN A 150 8.41 2.57 -10.68
CA GLN A 150 8.42 3.82 -11.50
C GLN A 150 7.78 3.71 -12.89
N ASN A 151 7.39 4.84 -13.50
CA ASN A 151 7.27 4.97 -14.97
C ASN A 151 8.59 5.52 -15.53
N GLY A 152 9.03 5.01 -16.68
CA GLY A 152 10.33 5.33 -17.28
C GLY A 152 10.27 6.49 -18.28
N ALA A 153 11.39 6.77 -18.95
CA ALA A 153 11.55 7.92 -19.86
C ALA A 153 10.55 7.96 -21.05
N LEU A 154 9.87 6.85 -21.32
CA LEU A 154 8.84 6.74 -22.36
C LEU A 154 7.40 6.83 -21.82
N ASP A 155 7.22 7.15 -20.53
CA ASP A 155 5.94 7.11 -19.80
C ASP A 155 5.38 5.69 -19.60
N LEU A 156 6.25 4.70 -19.66
CA LEU A 156 5.86 3.29 -19.56
C LEU A 156 6.21 2.75 -18.17
N PRO A 157 5.37 1.87 -17.57
CA PRO A 157 5.68 1.23 -16.29
C PRO A 157 7.05 0.55 -16.32
N VAL A 158 7.82 0.59 -15.24
CA VAL A 158 9.15 -0.03 -15.18
C VAL A 158 9.23 -1.08 -14.10
N PHE A 159 10.08 -2.07 -14.35
CA PHE A 159 10.59 -2.94 -13.31
C PHE A 159 12.12 -2.94 -13.35
N ILE A 160 12.73 -3.35 -12.23
CA ILE A 160 14.18 -3.48 -12.15
C ILE A 160 14.53 -4.94 -12.38
N LYS A 161 15.40 -5.20 -13.36
CA LYS A 161 15.82 -6.54 -13.72
C LYS A 161 16.57 -7.19 -12.56
N LYS A 162 16.07 -8.33 -12.08
CA LYS A 162 16.67 -9.15 -11.01
C LYS A 162 18.17 -9.36 -11.23
N GLY A 163 18.95 -9.13 -10.18
CA GLY A 163 20.42 -9.23 -10.21
C GLY A 163 21.11 -8.09 -10.98
N SER A 164 20.41 -6.99 -11.29
CA SER A 164 20.98 -5.82 -11.96
C SER A 164 20.31 -4.52 -11.53
N LEU A 165 20.96 -3.38 -11.81
CA LEU A 165 20.38 -2.04 -11.60
C LEU A 165 19.63 -1.50 -12.83
N ARG A 166 19.39 -2.34 -13.84
CA ARG A 166 18.75 -1.88 -15.09
C ARG A 166 17.24 -1.79 -14.88
N MET A 167 16.69 -0.59 -15.09
CA MET A 167 15.25 -0.36 -15.21
C MET A 167 14.81 -0.69 -16.62
N LEU A 168 13.84 -1.61 -16.75
CA LEU A 168 13.24 -1.99 -18.02
C LEU A 168 11.80 -1.48 -18.06
N GLN A 169 11.43 -0.83 -19.16
CA GLN A 169 10.11 -0.24 -19.37
C GLN A 169 9.20 -1.19 -20.14
N ILE A 170 8.02 -1.42 -19.57
CA ILE A 170 7.01 -2.36 -20.02
C ILE A 170 6.18 -1.71 -21.14
N LEU A 171 6.35 -2.23 -22.35
CA LEU A 171 5.55 -1.91 -23.52
C LEU A 171 4.10 -2.32 -23.29
N PRO A 172 3.13 -1.55 -23.80
CA PRO A 172 1.74 -1.96 -23.81
C PRO A 172 1.59 -3.31 -24.52
N SER A 173 0.82 -4.22 -23.92
CA SER A 173 0.54 -5.51 -24.53
C SER A 173 -0.18 -5.36 -25.86
N VAL A 174 0.32 -6.05 -26.88
CA VAL A 174 -0.38 -6.17 -28.17
C VAL A 174 -1.30 -7.39 -28.10
N ILE A 175 -2.59 -7.17 -28.26
CA ILE A 175 -3.63 -8.20 -28.15
C ILE A 175 -4.27 -8.44 -29.52
N ALA A 176 -4.39 -9.71 -29.91
CA ALA A 176 -5.11 -10.13 -31.10
C ALA A 176 -6.64 -9.99 -30.92
N PRO A 177 -7.44 -9.94 -32.00
CA PRO A 177 -8.90 -9.96 -31.90
C PRO A 177 -9.46 -11.18 -31.15
N SER A 178 -8.70 -12.27 -31.08
CA SER A 178 -8.98 -13.48 -30.32
C SER A 178 -8.83 -13.32 -28.80
N GLY A 179 -8.20 -12.22 -28.34
CA GLY A 179 -7.86 -11.98 -26.93
C GLY A 179 -6.46 -12.45 -26.52
N ASN A 180 -5.72 -13.15 -27.39
CA ASN A 180 -4.37 -13.62 -27.06
C ASN A 180 -3.31 -12.53 -27.23
N GLN A 181 -2.24 -12.61 -26.45
CA GLN A 181 -1.08 -11.74 -26.62
C GLN A 181 -0.29 -12.11 -27.88
N ILE A 182 0.17 -11.09 -28.60
CA ILE A 182 0.97 -11.23 -29.82
C ILE A 182 2.42 -10.87 -29.52
N ILE A 183 3.36 -11.63 -30.06
CA ILE A 183 4.80 -11.32 -30.13
C ILE A 183 5.32 -11.46 -31.56
N ALA A 184 6.58 -11.09 -31.80
CA ALA A 184 7.27 -11.41 -33.05
C ALA A 184 8.00 -12.75 -32.95
N ASP A 185 8.03 -13.53 -34.03
CA ASP A 185 8.98 -14.63 -34.20
C ASP A 185 10.35 -14.14 -34.73
N ALA A 186 11.29 -15.07 -34.96
CA ALA A 186 12.63 -14.77 -35.46
C ALA A 186 12.63 -14.02 -36.81
N ASP A 187 11.62 -14.26 -37.64
CA ASP A 187 11.42 -13.65 -38.96
C ASP A 187 10.65 -12.32 -38.88
N GLY A 188 10.20 -11.94 -37.68
CA GLY A 188 9.43 -10.72 -37.42
C GLY A 188 7.95 -10.84 -37.79
N ASN A 189 7.42 -12.06 -37.92
CA ASN A 189 5.98 -12.29 -38.08
C ASN A 189 5.29 -12.16 -36.73
N GLU A 190 4.10 -11.56 -36.72
CA GLU A 190 3.25 -11.46 -35.53
C GLU A 190 2.59 -12.81 -35.28
N ILE A 191 2.88 -13.42 -34.13
CA ILE A 191 2.37 -14.72 -33.72
C ILE A 191 1.60 -14.55 -32.41
N GLU A 192 0.38 -15.10 -32.38
CA GLU A 192 -0.40 -15.24 -31.16
C GLU A 192 0.19 -16.34 -30.28
N ILE A 193 0.42 -16.00 -29.01
CA ILE A 193 0.86 -16.96 -28.01
C ILE A 193 -0.35 -17.77 -27.57
N GLY A 194 -0.25 -19.10 -27.71
CA GLY A 194 -1.26 -20.03 -27.23
C GLY A 194 -0.95 -20.61 -25.85
N SER A 195 0.33 -20.81 -25.54
CA SER A 195 0.78 -21.34 -24.24
C SER A 195 2.26 -21.02 -23.99
N ALA A 196 2.74 -21.22 -22.77
CA ALA A 196 4.16 -21.25 -22.45
C ALA A 196 4.52 -22.40 -21.52
N ARG A 197 5.79 -22.80 -21.58
CA ARG A 197 6.36 -23.77 -20.65
C ARG A 197 7.78 -23.40 -20.31
N LEU A 198 8.28 -23.91 -19.20
CA LEU A 198 9.71 -23.88 -18.91
C LEU A 198 10.38 -25.12 -19.52
N ASN A 199 11.55 -24.94 -20.13
CA ASN A 199 12.39 -26.06 -20.53
C ASN A 199 13.17 -26.63 -19.32
N GLU A 200 13.97 -27.67 -19.56
CA GLU A 200 14.78 -28.34 -18.53
C GLU A 200 15.74 -27.39 -17.78
N ASN A 201 16.13 -26.28 -18.41
CA ASN A 201 16.99 -25.26 -17.84
C ASN A 201 16.21 -24.12 -17.16
N LYS A 202 14.91 -24.32 -16.89
CA LYS A 202 13.98 -23.31 -16.37
C LYS A 202 13.84 -22.07 -17.25
N GLN A 203 14.16 -22.16 -18.55
CA GLN A 203 13.98 -21.04 -19.47
C GLN A 203 12.59 -21.07 -20.12
N PRO A 204 11.94 -19.91 -20.31
CA PRO A 204 10.65 -19.86 -20.95
C PRO A 204 10.68 -20.25 -22.44
N VAL A 205 9.70 -21.03 -22.85
CA VAL A 205 9.44 -21.44 -24.23
C VAL A 205 7.99 -21.10 -24.54
N LEU A 206 7.79 -20.20 -25.51
CA LEU A 206 6.47 -19.78 -25.96
C LEU A 206 5.99 -20.70 -27.09
N LEU A 207 4.72 -21.06 -27.06
CA LEU A 207 4.05 -21.91 -28.04
C LEU A 207 2.92 -21.12 -28.71
N ASP A 208 2.73 -21.32 -30.01
CA ASP A 208 1.63 -20.74 -30.77
C ASP A 208 0.29 -21.44 -30.43
N LEU A 209 -0.80 -20.97 -31.03
CA LEU A 209 -2.15 -21.55 -30.87
C LEU A 209 -2.26 -23.02 -31.29
N LYS A 210 -1.29 -23.55 -32.05
CA LYS A 210 -1.23 -24.94 -32.49
C LYS A 210 -0.29 -25.77 -31.60
N GLY A 211 0.23 -25.19 -30.52
CA GLY A 211 1.18 -25.82 -29.61
C GLY A 211 2.59 -25.96 -30.19
N LYS A 212 2.90 -25.28 -31.30
CA LYS A 212 4.23 -25.28 -31.89
C LYS A 212 5.08 -24.19 -31.25
N GLU A 213 6.32 -24.52 -30.94
CA GLU A 213 7.28 -23.55 -30.41
C GLU A 213 7.47 -22.35 -31.33
N ILE A 214 7.31 -21.16 -30.76
CA ILE A 214 7.61 -19.89 -31.41
C ILE A 214 9.13 -19.70 -31.35
N LYS A 215 9.78 -19.81 -32.51
CA LYS A 215 11.24 -19.74 -32.60
C LYS A 215 11.69 -18.28 -32.57
N GLY A 216 12.65 -17.98 -31.68
CA GLY A 216 13.24 -16.65 -31.52
C GLY A 216 12.22 -15.56 -31.19
N PRO A 217 11.41 -15.73 -30.12
CA PRO A 217 10.38 -14.78 -29.77
C PRO A 217 10.99 -13.42 -29.44
N ARG A 218 10.35 -12.31 -29.85
CA ARG A 218 10.77 -10.94 -29.51
C ARG A 218 9.55 -10.09 -29.16
N ALA A 219 9.76 -9.12 -28.27
CA ALA A 219 8.73 -8.14 -27.96
C ALA A 219 8.36 -7.29 -29.18
N LEU A 220 7.10 -6.88 -29.23
CA LEU A 220 6.58 -5.96 -30.24
C LEU A 220 6.55 -4.55 -29.67
N LEU A 221 7.14 -3.60 -30.39
CA LEU A 221 6.92 -2.18 -30.13
C LEU A 221 5.46 -1.78 -30.38
N GLN A 222 4.86 -2.35 -31.43
CA GLN A 222 3.49 -2.10 -31.86
C GLN A 222 3.09 -3.17 -32.90
N SER A 223 1.80 -3.47 -33.05
CA SER A 223 1.31 -4.28 -34.17
C SER A 223 1.44 -3.52 -35.51
N LYS A 224 1.83 -4.23 -36.57
CA LYS A 224 1.82 -3.77 -37.97
C LYS A 224 0.43 -3.32 -38.44
N ASN A 225 -0.63 -3.78 -37.79
CA ASN A 225 -2.01 -3.42 -38.11
C ASN A 225 -2.51 -2.18 -37.36
N ASP A 226 -1.80 -1.75 -36.31
CA ASP A 226 -2.14 -0.55 -35.56
C ASP A 226 -1.56 0.69 -36.25
N LYS A 227 -2.45 1.52 -36.79
CA LYS A 227 -2.10 2.78 -37.48
C LYS A 227 -2.08 3.99 -36.54
N SER A 228 -2.48 3.81 -35.28
CA SER A 228 -2.39 4.88 -34.29
C SER A 228 -0.92 5.05 -33.87
N GLU A 229 -0.52 6.24 -33.42
CA GLU A 229 0.82 6.41 -32.86
C GLU A 229 0.70 6.67 -31.35
N PRO A 230 1.05 5.69 -30.49
CA PRO A 230 1.04 5.86 -29.05
C PRO A 230 2.00 6.97 -28.60
N LEU A 231 1.67 7.65 -27.50
CA LEU A 231 2.49 8.71 -26.92
C LEU A 231 3.94 8.26 -26.66
N PHE A 232 4.15 7.01 -26.22
CA PHE A 232 5.49 6.46 -25.98
C PHE A 232 6.31 6.34 -27.27
N MET A 233 5.68 6.01 -28.42
CA MET A 233 6.37 5.94 -29.72
C MET A 233 6.82 7.33 -30.19
N ARG A 234 5.99 8.34 -29.96
CA ARG A 234 6.34 9.74 -30.23
C ARG A 234 7.53 10.20 -29.38
N ARG A 235 7.59 9.76 -28.11
CA ARG A 235 8.72 10.03 -27.20
C ARG A 235 9.97 9.26 -27.61
N LEU A 236 9.83 7.98 -27.94
CA LEU A 236 10.92 7.11 -28.39
C LEU A 236 11.63 7.66 -29.64
N ARG A 237 10.89 8.27 -30.57
CA ARG A 237 11.48 8.93 -31.76
C ARG A 237 12.21 10.24 -31.43
N LYS A 238 11.79 10.96 -30.39
CA LYS A 238 12.43 12.20 -29.95
C LYS A 238 13.69 11.95 -29.11
N LEU A 239 13.75 10.80 -28.44
CA LEU A 239 14.90 10.39 -27.64
C LEU A 239 15.90 9.64 -28.52
N GLU A 240 16.67 10.37 -29.33
CA GLU A 240 17.65 9.80 -30.28
C GLU A 240 18.66 8.84 -29.62
N LYS A 241 18.87 8.94 -28.31
CA LYS A 241 19.80 8.11 -27.52
C LYS A 241 19.12 7.09 -26.59
N PHE A 242 17.81 6.86 -26.71
CA PHE A 242 17.11 5.90 -25.86
C PHE A 242 17.59 4.47 -26.15
N ASP A 243 18.06 3.78 -25.11
CA ASP A 243 18.47 2.38 -25.22
C ASP A 243 17.24 1.48 -25.36
N ARG A 244 16.97 1.05 -26.59
CA ARG A 244 15.83 0.17 -26.90
C ARG A 244 15.94 -1.21 -26.22
N SER A 245 17.11 -1.59 -25.72
CA SER A 245 17.25 -2.81 -24.90
C SER A 245 16.64 -2.66 -23.50
N GLU A 246 16.18 -1.47 -23.12
CA GLU A 246 15.36 -1.23 -21.93
C GLU A 246 13.88 -1.51 -22.16
N LEU A 247 13.44 -1.84 -23.38
CA LEU A 247 12.04 -2.12 -23.67
C LEU A 247 11.72 -3.60 -23.59
N VAL A 248 10.66 -3.91 -22.86
CA VAL A 248 10.19 -5.27 -22.63
C VAL A 248 8.68 -5.35 -22.77
N GLN A 249 8.18 -6.45 -23.28
CA GLN A 249 6.76 -6.78 -23.30
C GLN A 249 6.47 -7.76 -22.16
N LYS A 250 5.47 -7.43 -21.33
CA LYS A 250 4.93 -8.37 -20.34
C LYS A 250 4.07 -9.40 -21.06
N ILE A 251 4.38 -10.66 -20.89
CA ILE A 251 3.61 -11.81 -21.38
C ILE A 251 3.05 -12.52 -20.16
N THR A 252 1.74 -12.71 -20.14
CA THR A 252 1.01 -13.44 -19.12
C THR A 252 0.28 -14.58 -19.81
N VAL A 253 0.86 -15.77 -19.74
CA VAL A 253 0.31 -16.98 -20.37
C VAL A 253 0.59 -18.16 -19.45
N ASP A 254 -0.40 -19.04 -19.27
CA ASP A 254 -0.31 -20.21 -18.37
C ASP A 254 0.19 -19.86 -16.95
N LYS A 255 -0.19 -18.68 -16.43
CA LYS A 255 0.21 -18.13 -15.12
C LYS A 255 1.68 -17.79 -14.98
N LEU A 256 2.43 -17.88 -16.07
CA LEU A 256 3.79 -17.44 -16.16
C LEU A 256 3.79 -15.97 -16.57
N GLU A 257 4.30 -15.11 -15.70
CA GLU A 257 4.63 -13.74 -16.06
C GLU A 257 6.05 -13.68 -16.58
N LEU A 258 6.19 -13.27 -17.84
CA LEU A 258 7.47 -13.19 -18.53
C LEU A 258 7.67 -11.78 -19.04
N PHE A 259 8.90 -11.28 -18.96
CA PHE A 259 9.26 -10.01 -19.55
C PHE A 259 10.23 -10.25 -20.69
N LEU A 260 9.75 -10.14 -21.92
CA LEU A 260 10.50 -10.41 -23.15
C LEU A 260 11.03 -9.09 -23.71
N ASP A 261 12.31 -8.96 -24.02
CA ASP A 261 12.85 -7.77 -24.68
C ASP A 261 12.77 -7.83 -26.22
N LEU A 262 13.14 -6.71 -26.87
CA LEU A 262 13.16 -6.60 -28.33
C LEU A 262 14.22 -7.50 -29.01
N ALA A 263 15.20 -8.00 -28.25
CA ALA A 263 16.24 -8.91 -28.73
C ALA A 263 15.88 -10.39 -28.53
N GLY A 264 14.82 -10.67 -27.75
CA GLY A 264 14.32 -12.00 -27.46
C GLY A 264 14.85 -12.62 -26.16
N ASN A 265 15.36 -11.81 -25.24
CA ASN A 265 15.76 -12.27 -23.91
C ASN A 265 14.62 -12.09 -22.90
N PHE A 266 14.54 -13.03 -21.96
CA PHE A 266 13.62 -12.95 -20.82
C PHE A 266 14.30 -12.32 -19.60
N HIS A 267 13.55 -11.54 -18.83
CA HIS A 267 13.99 -10.85 -17.62
C HIS A 267 13.03 -11.09 -16.45
N GLU A 268 13.55 -11.03 -15.23
CA GLU A 268 12.79 -11.18 -13.98
C GLU A 268 12.76 -9.85 -13.21
N ALA A 269 11.74 -9.59 -12.38
CA ALA A 269 11.55 -8.32 -11.65
C ALA A 269 11.92 -8.40 -10.14
N GLU A 270 12.28 -7.27 -9.53
CA GLU A 270 12.63 -7.09 -8.10
C GLU A 270 11.49 -6.37 -7.32
N GLN A 271 11.27 -6.65 -6.02
CA GLN A 271 10.07 -6.19 -5.28
C GLN A 271 10.29 -5.05 -4.25
N GLY A 272 9.41 -4.04 -4.27
CA GLY A 272 9.06 -3.11 -3.19
C GLY A 272 8.16 -1.96 -3.67
N GLN A 273 7.09 -1.58 -2.91
CA GLN A 273 5.94 -0.64 -3.15
C GLN A 273 5.49 -0.42 -4.63
N ALA A 274 4.45 0.40 -4.84
CA ALA A 274 3.82 0.56 -6.13
C ALA A 274 4.46 1.59 -7.12
N ASP A 275 5.29 2.60 -6.75
CA ASP A 275 5.74 3.72 -7.68
C ASP A 275 7.24 4.27 -7.89
N GLY A 276 8.33 3.87 -7.23
CA GLY A 276 9.71 4.35 -7.08
C GLY A 276 10.10 5.10 -5.80
N GLY A 277 9.18 5.93 -5.31
CA GLY A 277 9.44 7.01 -4.37
C GLY A 277 9.64 6.65 -2.90
N VAL A 278 10.50 7.42 -2.25
CA VAL A 278 10.58 7.49 -0.79
C VAL A 278 9.75 8.69 -0.35
N LEU A 279 8.95 8.54 0.71
CA LEU A 279 8.16 9.64 1.29
C LEU A 279 8.81 10.17 2.58
N MET A 280 8.73 11.48 2.80
CA MET A 280 9.21 12.17 3.99
C MET A 280 8.15 13.17 4.47
N ALA A 281 7.88 13.16 5.78
CA ALA A 281 7.05 14.14 6.46
C ALA A 281 7.73 15.52 6.51
N GLN A 282 6.96 16.58 6.72
CA GLN A 282 7.46 17.97 6.75
C GLN A 282 8.48 18.22 7.88
N ASN A 283 8.51 17.37 8.91
CA ASN A 283 9.53 17.41 9.98
C ASN A 283 10.83 16.67 9.63
N GLY A 284 10.96 16.10 8.43
CA GLY A 284 12.14 15.36 7.98
C GLY A 284 12.13 13.86 8.28
N SER A 285 11.08 13.34 8.92
CA SER A 285 10.93 11.90 9.18
C SER A 285 10.61 11.14 7.90
N LEU A 286 11.40 10.10 7.60
CA LEU A 286 11.09 9.15 6.54
C LEU A 286 9.84 8.32 6.89
N VAL A 287 9.11 7.90 5.87
CA VAL A 287 8.00 6.94 6.00
C VAL A 287 8.54 5.52 5.86
N TYR A 288 8.26 4.70 6.86
CA TYR A 288 8.56 3.27 6.93
C TYR A 288 7.29 2.47 6.69
N TYR A 289 7.44 1.22 6.28
CA TYR A 289 6.32 0.35 5.96
C TYR A 289 6.42 -0.99 6.67
N SER A 290 5.29 -1.64 6.90
CA SER A 290 5.23 -3.00 7.43
C SER A 290 4.18 -3.80 6.69
N LEU A 291 4.46 -5.09 6.48
CA LEU A 291 3.52 -6.07 5.94
C LEU A 291 3.32 -7.17 6.97
N ALA A 292 2.06 -7.55 7.17
CA ALA A 292 1.70 -8.65 8.05
C ALA A 292 0.50 -9.42 7.50
N VAL A 293 0.43 -10.71 7.82
CA VAL A 293 -0.72 -11.57 7.53
C VAL A 293 -1.14 -12.33 8.78
N ASN A 294 -2.41 -12.68 8.91
CA ASN A 294 -2.87 -13.44 10.07
C ASN A 294 -2.52 -14.93 9.99
N ASN A 295 -2.70 -15.63 11.10
CA ASN A 295 -2.52 -17.07 11.22
C ASN A 295 -3.33 -17.89 10.20
N VAL A 296 -4.58 -17.51 9.89
CA VAL A 296 -5.39 -18.19 8.86
C VAL A 296 -4.70 -18.12 7.49
N PHE A 297 -4.23 -16.94 7.08
CA PHE A 297 -3.49 -16.77 5.82
C PHE A 297 -2.23 -17.64 5.80
N ALA A 298 -1.39 -17.57 6.84
CA ALA A 298 -0.12 -18.28 6.88
C ALA A 298 -0.30 -19.80 6.89
N ILE A 299 -1.27 -20.30 7.66
CA ILE A 299 -1.61 -21.74 7.70
C ILE A 299 -2.24 -22.16 6.37
N TYR A 300 -3.13 -21.36 5.79
CA TYR A 300 -3.73 -21.67 4.48
C TYR A 300 -2.68 -21.76 3.38
N ARG A 301 -1.68 -20.86 3.39
CA ARG A 301 -0.53 -20.93 2.47
C ARG A 301 0.29 -22.19 2.69
N THR A 302 0.56 -22.53 3.95
CA THR A 302 1.31 -23.73 4.33
C THR A 302 0.59 -25.00 3.88
N MET A 303 -0.74 -25.05 4.00
CA MET A 303 -1.58 -26.16 3.55
C MET A 303 -1.46 -26.44 2.05
N GLN A 304 -1.06 -25.46 1.23
CA GLN A 304 -0.85 -25.67 -0.21
C GLN A 304 0.46 -26.41 -0.53
N GLY A 305 1.37 -26.58 0.44
CA GLY A 305 2.68 -27.20 0.24
C GLY A 305 3.66 -26.30 -0.51
N ALA A 306 4.71 -26.91 -1.09
CA ALA A 306 5.80 -26.16 -1.73
C ALA A 306 5.33 -25.25 -2.88
N THR A 307 4.35 -25.70 -3.67
CA THR A 307 3.79 -24.96 -4.81
C THR A 307 2.30 -24.77 -4.64
N VAL A 308 1.82 -23.53 -4.78
CA VAL A 308 0.38 -23.24 -4.73
C VAL A 308 -0.31 -23.82 -5.97
N PRO A 309 -1.35 -24.66 -5.82
CA PRO A 309 -2.09 -25.16 -6.97
C PRO A 309 -2.67 -24.01 -7.82
N PRO A 310 -2.65 -24.14 -9.15
CA PRO A 310 -3.26 -23.16 -10.02
C PRO A 310 -4.76 -22.98 -9.70
N ASN A 311 -5.22 -21.73 -9.63
CA ASN A 311 -6.64 -21.36 -9.39
C ASN A 311 -7.11 -21.56 -7.94
N THR A 312 -6.18 -21.76 -7.00
CA THR A 312 -6.51 -21.71 -5.58
C THR A 312 -7.07 -20.34 -5.23
N SER A 313 -8.29 -20.27 -4.73
CA SER A 313 -8.92 -19.04 -4.22
C SER A 313 -8.70 -18.89 -2.72
N PHE A 314 -8.75 -17.67 -2.21
CA PHE A 314 -8.77 -17.45 -0.76
C PHE A 314 -10.01 -18.11 -0.12
N PRO A 315 -9.93 -18.51 1.17
CA PRO A 315 -11.04 -19.18 1.85
C PRO A 315 -12.20 -18.21 2.05
N THR A 316 -13.42 -18.62 1.71
CA THR A 316 -14.63 -17.77 1.82
C THR A 316 -15.81 -18.48 2.47
N THR A 317 -15.64 -19.73 2.90
CA THR A 317 -16.73 -20.55 3.45
C THR A 317 -16.33 -21.22 4.76
N GLN A 318 -17.32 -21.61 5.56
CA GLN A 318 -17.08 -22.40 6.78
C GLN A 318 -16.35 -23.73 6.47
N ALA A 319 -16.64 -24.35 5.31
CA ALA A 319 -15.96 -25.58 4.90
C ALA A 319 -14.47 -25.36 4.64
N ASN A 320 -14.09 -24.22 4.04
CA ASN A 320 -12.68 -23.87 3.88
C ASN A 320 -12.02 -23.65 5.24
N LEU A 321 -12.66 -22.90 6.14
CA LEU A 321 -12.15 -22.65 7.48
C LEU A 321 -11.93 -23.95 8.26
N ASN A 322 -12.92 -24.84 8.29
CA ASN A 322 -12.81 -26.14 8.95
C ASN A 322 -11.64 -26.97 8.40
N SER A 323 -11.36 -26.87 7.10
CA SER A 323 -10.24 -27.59 6.46
C SER A 323 -8.89 -27.03 6.92
N ILE A 324 -8.78 -25.71 7.07
CA ILE A 324 -7.58 -25.04 7.56
C ILE A 324 -7.33 -25.40 9.02
N GLU A 325 -8.38 -25.38 9.86
CA GLU A 325 -8.29 -25.78 11.28
C GLU A 325 -7.92 -27.26 11.45
N ALA A 326 -8.51 -28.15 10.63
CA ALA A 326 -8.17 -29.56 10.62
C ALA A 326 -6.70 -29.79 10.20
N PHE A 327 -6.22 -29.06 9.19
CA PHE A 327 -4.81 -29.11 8.78
C PHE A 327 -3.88 -28.61 9.89
N ALA A 328 -4.23 -27.50 10.56
CA ALA A 328 -3.47 -26.98 11.69
C ALA A 328 -3.36 -28.02 12.82
N ALA A 329 -4.49 -28.62 13.22
CA ALA A 329 -4.53 -29.64 14.26
C ALA A 329 -3.74 -30.91 13.88
N ALA A 330 -3.84 -31.37 12.63
CA ALA A 330 -3.10 -32.53 12.14
C ALA A 330 -1.57 -32.34 12.15
N ASN A 331 -1.10 -31.09 12.08
CA ASN A 331 0.32 -30.73 12.13
C ASN A 331 0.75 -30.21 13.52
N GLY A 332 -0.06 -30.43 14.56
CA GLY A 332 0.30 -30.08 15.94
C GLY A 332 0.32 -28.59 16.25
N LEU A 333 -0.29 -27.74 15.41
CA LEU A 333 -0.46 -26.32 15.69
C LEU A 333 -1.54 -26.11 16.75
N SER A 334 -1.41 -25.02 17.51
CA SER A 334 -2.46 -24.59 18.44
C SER A 334 -3.72 -24.18 17.68
N PRO A 335 -4.91 -24.25 18.32
CA PRO A 335 -6.14 -23.75 17.71
C PRO A 335 -5.97 -22.34 17.15
N ILE A 336 -6.50 -22.13 15.95
CA ILE A 336 -6.44 -20.83 15.27
C ILE A 336 -7.36 -19.87 16.03
N ILE A 337 -6.77 -18.87 16.66
CA ILE A 337 -7.51 -17.80 17.33
C ILE A 337 -8.09 -16.88 16.26
N ASP A 338 -9.32 -16.40 16.48
CA ASP A 338 -10.01 -15.44 15.60
C ASP A 338 -10.18 -15.95 14.16
N SER A 339 -10.38 -17.26 14.01
CA SER A 339 -10.39 -17.94 12.72
C SER A 339 -11.55 -17.47 11.82
N GLU A 340 -12.62 -16.92 12.40
CA GLU A 340 -13.74 -16.30 11.70
C GLU A 340 -13.36 -15.05 10.90
N ALA A 341 -12.21 -14.42 11.18
CA ALA A 341 -11.68 -13.32 10.40
C ALA A 341 -11.34 -13.73 8.95
N LEU A 342 -11.14 -15.03 8.72
CA LEU A 342 -10.58 -15.61 7.49
C LEU A 342 -9.19 -15.07 7.17
N ALA A 343 -8.74 -15.12 5.92
CA ALA A 343 -7.40 -14.65 5.54
C ALA A 343 -7.34 -13.12 5.54
N ILE A 344 -6.38 -12.55 6.27
CA ILE A 344 -6.14 -11.11 6.38
C ILE A 344 -4.71 -10.79 5.99
N GLU A 345 -4.55 -9.75 5.17
CA GLU A 345 -3.30 -9.10 4.79
C GLU A 345 -3.35 -7.61 5.18
N ILE A 346 -2.23 -7.12 5.71
CA ILE A 346 -2.09 -5.76 6.23
C ILE A 346 -0.86 -5.14 5.61
N LYS A 347 -1.01 -3.90 5.17
CA LYS A 347 0.11 -3.00 4.87
C LYS A 347 -0.07 -1.74 5.69
N ALA A 348 0.94 -1.36 6.47
CA ALA A 348 0.90 -0.13 7.25
C ALA A 348 2.09 0.76 6.92
N SER A 349 1.92 2.05 7.16
CA SER A 349 2.91 3.10 6.94
C SER A 349 3.07 3.92 8.21
N TRP A 350 4.30 4.31 8.47
CA TRP A 350 4.74 4.76 9.77
C TRP A 350 5.77 5.88 9.66
N ILE A 351 5.80 6.81 10.60
CA ILE A 351 6.87 7.80 10.75
C ILE A 351 7.44 7.72 12.17
N ARG A 352 8.61 8.30 12.42
CA ARG A 352 9.11 8.41 13.81
C ARG A 352 8.15 9.23 14.65
N SER A 353 7.84 8.76 15.87
CA SER A 353 7.00 9.52 16.81
C SER A 353 7.75 10.72 17.38
N GLU A 354 9.09 10.62 17.49
CA GLU A 354 9.95 11.72 17.89
C GLU A 354 9.80 12.91 16.94
N GLY A 355 9.58 14.10 17.50
CA GLY A 355 9.41 15.34 16.73
C GLY A 355 8.01 15.52 16.12
N LEU A 356 7.03 14.67 16.43
CA LEU A 356 5.62 14.96 16.15
C LEU A 356 5.03 15.87 17.23
N ALA A 357 4.13 16.76 16.80
CA ALA A 357 3.18 17.37 17.71
C ALA A 357 2.16 16.31 18.13
N GLU A 358 1.80 16.27 19.41
CA GLU A 358 0.77 15.37 19.94
C GLU A 358 0.99 13.87 19.59
N PRO A 359 2.18 13.28 19.84
CA PRO A 359 2.46 11.87 19.50
C PRO A 359 1.51 10.89 20.22
N GLU A 360 0.88 11.30 21.31
CA GLU A 360 -0.16 10.57 22.02
C GLU A 360 -1.47 10.40 21.24
N LYS A 361 -1.70 11.13 20.14
CA LYS A 361 -2.83 10.95 19.21
C LYS A 361 -2.58 9.87 18.15
N PHE A 362 -1.39 9.31 18.10
CA PHE A 362 -1.05 8.27 17.15
C PHE A 362 -1.05 6.88 17.78
N ILE A 363 -1.49 5.89 17.00
CA ILE A 363 -1.21 4.48 17.27
C ILE A 363 0.30 4.29 17.09
N ARG A 364 0.97 3.80 18.14
CA ARG A 364 2.42 3.70 18.18
C ARG A 364 2.91 2.27 18.37
N ALA A 365 4.07 1.98 17.79
CA ALA A 365 4.75 0.71 17.94
C ALA A 365 6.27 0.91 17.89
N LYS A 366 7.02 0.10 18.63
CA LYS A 366 8.49 0.07 18.50
C LYS A 366 8.86 -0.74 17.28
N ALA A 367 9.81 -0.24 16.50
CA ALA A 367 10.32 -0.93 15.32
C ALA A 367 11.82 -0.74 15.15
N GLU A 368 12.48 -1.75 14.59
CA GLU A 368 13.82 -1.60 14.04
C GLU A 368 13.73 -0.94 12.65
N VAL A 369 14.52 0.10 12.42
CA VAL A 369 14.56 0.87 11.17
C VAL A 369 16.00 1.11 10.73
N ASN A 370 16.21 1.32 9.43
CA ASN A 370 17.53 1.67 8.88
C ASN A 370 17.96 3.09 9.28
N THR A 371 19.25 3.25 9.56
CA THR A 371 19.94 4.54 9.67
C THR A 371 20.70 4.85 8.39
N TYR A 372 20.92 6.15 8.12
CA TYR A 372 21.56 6.63 6.90
C TYR A 372 22.69 7.60 7.22
N ASP A 373 23.83 7.46 6.55
CA ASP A 373 24.84 8.51 6.43
C ASP A 373 24.30 9.58 5.48
N LYS A 374 24.12 10.80 6.00
CA LYS A 374 23.57 11.97 5.29
C LYS A 374 24.65 13.00 4.93
N SER A 375 25.94 12.64 5.03
CA SER A 375 27.06 13.54 4.75
C SER A 375 27.05 14.04 3.30
N ASN A 376 26.60 13.22 2.36
CA ASN A 376 26.27 13.64 1.01
C ASN A 376 24.77 13.98 0.92
N PRO A 377 24.38 15.25 0.67
CA PRO A 377 22.98 15.64 0.59
C PRO A 377 22.23 15.07 -0.62
N ASN A 378 22.94 14.47 -1.58
CA ASN A 378 22.38 13.87 -2.79
C ASN A 378 22.47 12.33 -2.80
N ASP A 379 22.99 11.71 -1.75
CA ASP A 379 23.11 10.26 -1.66
C ASP A 379 23.17 9.84 -0.19
N TRP A 380 22.02 9.43 0.36
CA TRP A 380 21.93 8.92 1.73
C TRP A 380 22.15 7.42 1.73
N VAL A 381 23.27 6.99 2.31
CA VAL A 381 23.72 5.59 2.28
C VAL A 381 23.37 4.89 3.58
N PRO A 382 22.78 3.69 3.58
CA PRO A 382 22.55 2.93 4.81
C PRO A 382 23.85 2.71 5.58
N ASN A 383 23.83 2.92 6.90
CA ASN A 383 25.00 2.73 7.75
C ASN A 383 24.71 1.92 9.03
N GLY A 384 23.50 1.37 9.17
CA GLY A 384 23.10 0.57 10.31
C GLY A 384 21.58 0.49 10.48
N THR A 385 21.17 0.02 11.65
CA THR A 385 19.79 0.02 12.12
C THR A 385 19.69 0.57 13.54
N GLU A 386 18.50 1.03 13.92
CA GLU A 386 18.17 1.44 15.29
C GLU A 386 16.73 1.07 15.64
N ILE A 387 16.43 0.91 16.93
CA ILE A 387 15.06 0.70 17.42
C ILE A 387 14.47 2.05 17.81
N VAL A 388 13.38 2.43 17.15
CA VAL A 388 12.64 3.69 17.40
C VAL A 388 11.18 3.41 17.71
N GLU A 389 10.51 4.38 18.30
CA GLU A 389 9.05 4.39 18.35
C GLU A 389 8.51 5.04 17.07
N LEU A 390 7.61 4.34 16.41
CA LEU A 390 6.94 4.78 15.21
C LEU A 390 5.46 5.11 15.50
N ALA A 391 4.93 6.08 14.78
CA ALA A 391 3.53 6.50 14.75
C ALA A 391 2.91 6.09 13.41
N MET A 392 1.77 5.41 13.45
CA MET A 392 1.06 4.97 12.25
C MET A 392 0.46 6.17 11.54
N VAL A 393 0.62 6.24 10.23
CA VAL A 393 0.02 7.31 9.41
C VAL A 393 -0.96 6.76 8.38
N GLY A 394 -0.85 5.50 7.98
CA GLY A 394 -1.80 4.89 7.05
C GLY A 394 -1.82 3.39 7.18
N LEU A 395 -2.95 2.79 6.85
CA LEU A 395 -3.20 1.35 6.95
C LEU A 395 -4.06 0.89 5.76
N HIS A 396 -3.67 -0.23 5.15
CA HIS A 396 -4.54 -1.06 4.32
C HIS A 396 -4.94 -2.30 5.10
N VAL A 397 -6.22 -2.62 5.05
CA VAL A 397 -6.82 -3.82 5.61
C VAL A 397 -7.42 -4.60 4.46
N VAL A 398 -6.85 -5.77 4.16
CA VAL A 398 -7.21 -6.58 3.00
C VAL A 398 -7.63 -7.96 3.48
N GLY A 399 -8.78 -8.48 3.04
CA GLY A 399 -9.25 -9.75 3.58
C GLY A 399 -10.33 -10.46 2.80
N SER A 400 -10.35 -11.78 2.89
CA SER A 400 -11.35 -12.63 2.24
C SER A 400 -12.64 -12.65 3.05
N THR A 401 -13.79 -12.57 2.39
CA THR A 401 -15.11 -12.69 3.04
C THR A 401 -16.03 -13.63 2.27
N ALA A 402 -17.20 -13.93 2.83
CA ALA A 402 -18.19 -14.79 2.21
C ALA A 402 -18.51 -14.37 0.77
N GLY A 403 -18.11 -15.21 -0.19
CA GLY A 403 -18.30 -14.95 -1.61
C GLY A 403 -17.29 -13.98 -2.25
N HIS A 404 -16.26 -13.52 -1.54
CA HIS A 404 -15.25 -12.57 -2.06
C HIS A 404 -13.81 -13.10 -1.92
N PRO A 405 -13.37 -13.99 -2.84
CA PRO A 405 -12.01 -14.52 -2.85
C PRO A 405 -10.99 -13.57 -3.50
N GLU A 406 -11.41 -12.49 -4.15
CA GLU A 406 -10.58 -11.38 -4.65
C GLU A 406 -10.10 -10.42 -3.54
N LEU A 407 -10.55 -10.68 -2.31
CA LEU A 407 -10.34 -9.87 -1.12
C LEU A 407 -11.09 -8.52 -1.18
N LEU A 408 -11.57 -8.07 -0.03
CA LEU A 408 -12.00 -6.70 0.19
C LEU A 408 -10.77 -5.86 0.51
N TRP A 409 -10.69 -4.65 -0.04
CA TRP A 409 -9.54 -3.76 0.12
C TRP A 409 -9.97 -2.45 0.78
N GLY A 410 -9.65 -2.29 2.06
CA GLY A 410 -9.98 -1.11 2.86
C GLY A 410 -8.76 -0.26 3.19
N THR A 411 -8.95 1.05 3.28
CA THR A 411 -7.84 2.00 3.51
C THR A 411 -8.17 3.04 4.58
N PHE A 412 -7.26 3.23 5.52
CA PHE A 412 -7.32 4.22 6.60
C PHE A 412 -6.14 5.17 6.58
N GLU A 413 -6.39 6.40 7.01
CA GLU A 413 -5.37 7.44 7.18
C GLU A 413 -5.58 8.18 8.50
N HIS A 414 -4.49 8.70 9.08
CA HIS A 414 -4.58 9.63 10.20
C HIS A 414 -5.14 10.98 9.74
N PHE A 415 -5.99 11.61 10.56
CA PHE A 415 -6.65 12.88 10.22
C PHE A 415 -5.69 14.01 9.85
N SER A 416 -4.52 14.02 10.48
CA SER A 416 -3.48 15.05 10.28
C SER A 416 -2.53 14.83 9.10
N ASN A 417 -2.69 13.75 8.34
CA ASN A 417 -1.75 13.42 7.27
C ASN A 417 -1.64 14.53 6.23
N ASN A 418 -2.79 14.84 5.61
CA ASN A 418 -2.86 15.57 4.36
C ASN A 418 -4.17 16.35 4.24
N PRO A 419 -4.14 17.54 3.62
CA PRO A 419 -5.35 18.20 3.14
C PRO A 419 -5.99 17.37 2.02
N ALA A 420 -7.27 17.60 1.79
CA ALA A 420 -8.05 16.97 0.73
C ALA A 420 -8.20 17.91 -0.49
N ALA A 421 -8.21 17.33 -1.70
CA ALA A 421 -8.73 18.01 -2.88
C ALA A 421 -10.22 18.31 -2.69
N ALA A 422 -10.78 19.20 -3.53
CA ALA A 422 -12.20 19.54 -3.43
C ALA A 422 -13.10 18.32 -3.74
N TYR A 423 -14.18 18.17 -2.99
CA TYR A 423 -15.15 17.08 -3.17
C TYR A 423 -16.56 17.51 -2.84
N ASP A 424 -17.54 16.80 -3.39
CA ASP A 424 -18.95 16.97 -3.10
C ASP A 424 -19.44 15.85 -2.18
N TYR A 425 -20.46 16.15 -1.37
CA TYR A 425 -21.23 15.16 -0.62
C TYR A 425 -22.71 15.54 -0.58
N SER A 426 -23.59 14.55 -0.47
CA SER A 426 -25.04 14.74 -0.32
C SER A 426 -25.40 15.03 1.14
N ARG A 427 -26.27 16.01 1.38
CA ARG A 427 -26.67 16.47 2.72
C ARG A 427 -27.99 15.88 3.21
N ILE A 428 -28.16 15.80 4.53
CA ILE A 428 -29.42 15.32 5.17
C ILE A 428 -30.57 16.28 4.86
N SER A 429 -30.28 17.58 4.80
CA SER A 429 -31.24 18.62 4.41
C SER A 429 -31.64 18.57 2.92
N GLY A 430 -30.99 17.73 2.12
CA GLY A 430 -31.19 17.60 0.67
C GLY A 430 -30.15 18.38 -0.15
N GLY A 431 -29.90 17.89 -1.37
CA GLY A 431 -28.92 18.45 -2.30
C GLY A 431 -27.47 18.16 -1.92
N ASN A 432 -26.55 18.61 -2.76
CA ASN A 432 -25.12 18.40 -2.58
C ASN A 432 -24.46 19.66 -1.98
N LEU A 433 -23.36 19.49 -1.26
CA LEU A 433 -22.45 20.56 -0.84
C LEU A 433 -21.04 20.26 -1.34
N ASN A 434 -20.37 21.29 -1.85
CA ASN A 434 -18.96 21.23 -2.20
C ASN A 434 -18.11 21.63 -0.98
N VAL A 435 -17.13 20.80 -0.65
CA VAL A 435 -16.05 21.10 0.29
C VAL A 435 -14.84 21.53 -0.53
N PRO A 436 -14.38 22.79 -0.43
CA PRO A 436 -13.24 23.27 -1.19
C PRO A 436 -11.93 22.71 -0.63
N GLN A 437 -10.91 22.61 -1.47
CA GLN A 437 -9.55 22.33 -1.03
C GLN A 437 -9.05 23.42 -0.08
N ASN A 438 -8.44 23.03 1.03
CA ASN A 438 -7.79 23.95 1.96
C ASN A 438 -6.47 23.35 2.47
N THR A 439 -5.36 23.99 2.12
CA THR A 439 -4.00 23.58 2.54
C THR A 439 -3.46 24.42 3.71
N THR A 440 -4.27 25.34 4.25
CA THR A 440 -3.90 26.10 5.46
C THR A 440 -3.82 25.17 6.65
N GLY A 441 -2.82 25.35 7.51
CA GLY A 441 -2.63 24.57 8.72
C GLY A 441 -1.32 23.80 8.76
N SER A 442 -1.11 23.09 9.86
CA SER A 442 0.04 22.22 10.08
C SER A 442 -0.34 20.79 9.69
N TRP A 443 0.14 20.29 8.55
CA TRP A 443 -0.09 18.90 8.12
C TRP A 443 1.20 18.10 8.19
N ILE A 444 1.10 16.78 8.36
CA ILE A 444 2.28 15.90 8.44
C ILE A 444 3.05 15.90 7.10
N PHE A 445 2.33 15.83 5.97
CA PHE A 445 2.94 15.67 4.64
C PHE A 445 2.66 16.85 3.70
N CYS A 446 2.11 17.97 4.18
CA CYS A 446 1.84 19.14 3.35
C CYS A 446 2.21 20.44 4.07
N ALA A 447 2.99 21.30 3.43
CA ALA A 447 3.34 22.59 4.02
C ALA A 447 2.11 23.52 4.13
N ASN A 448 2.09 24.36 5.17
CA ASN A 448 1.02 25.33 5.39
C ASN A 448 0.84 26.26 4.19
N GLY A 449 -0.36 26.27 3.63
CA GLY A 449 -0.71 27.12 2.48
C GLY A 449 -0.01 26.70 1.19
N ALA A 450 0.45 25.44 1.09
CA ALA A 450 1.05 24.92 -0.12
C ALA A 450 0.11 25.06 -1.32
N ALA A 451 0.70 25.37 -2.48
CA ALA A 451 0.05 25.42 -3.76
C ALA A 451 0.58 24.30 -4.67
N ALA A 452 -0.15 24.01 -5.74
CA ALA A 452 0.24 23.03 -6.75
C ALA A 452 1.59 23.39 -7.41
N PRO A 453 2.33 22.41 -7.96
CA PRO A 453 2.00 20.98 -8.04
C PRO A 453 2.05 20.26 -6.68
N PHE A 454 1.17 19.26 -6.51
CA PHE A 454 1.14 18.36 -5.36
C PHE A 454 1.54 16.95 -5.80
N ASN A 455 1.88 16.10 -4.83
CA ASN A 455 2.22 14.69 -5.06
C ASN A 455 3.40 14.55 -6.05
N GLU A 456 4.44 15.36 -5.88
CA GLU A 456 5.66 15.24 -6.67
C GLU A 456 6.70 14.38 -5.95
N MET A 457 7.27 13.40 -6.64
CA MET A 457 8.32 12.56 -6.07
C MET A 457 9.63 13.35 -5.97
N HIS A 458 10.07 13.67 -4.76
CA HIS A 458 11.33 14.39 -4.53
C HIS A 458 12.55 13.47 -4.39
N MET A 459 12.33 12.20 -4.01
CA MET A 459 13.40 11.25 -3.74
C MET A 459 12.94 9.82 -3.96
N LYS A 460 13.91 8.94 -4.23
CA LYS A 460 13.69 7.53 -4.56
C LYS A 460 14.79 6.65 -3.99
N MET A 461 14.54 5.35 -3.91
CA MET A 461 15.57 4.38 -3.61
C MET A 461 16.52 4.18 -4.81
N SER A 462 17.81 4.02 -4.57
CA SER A 462 18.88 3.78 -5.57
C SER A 462 20.13 3.17 -4.92
N GLY A 463 21.26 3.10 -5.64
CA GLY A 463 22.48 2.40 -5.20
C GLY A 463 22.53 0.95 -5.68
N VAL A 464 23.65 0.26 -5.44
CA VAL A 464 23.92 -1.09 -6.00
C VAL A 464 22.98 -2.18 -5.46
N ASN A 465 22.53 -2.03 -4.21
CA ASN A 465 21.52 -2.89 -3.61
C ASN A 465 20.16 -2.18 -3.50
N ASN A 466 20.06 -0.99 -4.11
CA ASN A 466 18.92 -0.08 -4.03
C ASN A 466 18.44 0.22 -2.61
N ASP A 467 19.41 0.48 -1.79
CA ASP A 467 19.31 0.71 -0.36
C ASP A 467 19.66 2.18 -0.03
N HIS A 468 20.24 2.94 -0.97
CA HIS A 468 20.47 4.38 -0.84
C HIS A 468 19.20 5.18 -1.14
N ILE A 469 19.11 6.39 -0.59
CA ILE A 469 18.09 7.38 -0.95
C ILE A 469 18.76 8.50 -1.75
N VAL A 470 18.26 8.75 -2.96
CA VAL A 470 18.79 9.77 -3.87
C VAL A 470 17.66 10.73 -4.29
N PRO A 471 17.98 12.00 -4.62
CA PRO A 471 16.98 12.93 -5.09
C PRO A 471 16.49 12.60 -6.50
N VAL A 472 15.27 13.02 -6.80
CA VAL A 472 14.73 13.07 -8.16
C VAL A 472 14.88 14.51 -8.65
N ALA A 473 15.68 14.73 -9.70
CA ALA A 473 15.86 16.06 -10.26
C ALA A 473 14.51 16.66 -10.70
N PRO A 474 14.25 17.96 -10.44
CA PRO A 474 15.17 18.99 -9.94
C PRO A 474 15.23 19.11 -8.40
N PHE A 475 14.57 18.22 -7.66
CA PHE A 475 14.47 18.30 -6.20
C PHE A 475 15.76 17.86 -5.51
N THR A 476 15.81 18.12 -4.20
CA THR A 476 16.76 17.52 -3.26
C THR A 476 16.05 16.45 -2.44
N ILE A 477 16.80 15.66 -1.65
CA ILE A 477 16.21 14.77 -0.65
C ILE A 477 15.45 15.64 0.37
N SER A 478 14.13 15.70 0.25
CA SER A 478 13.28 16.67 0.93
C SER A 478 11.82 16.19 0.99
N PRO A 479 11.00 16.73 1.90
CA PRO A 479 9.56 16.50 1.91
C PRO A 479 8.89 17.05 0.64
N SER A 480 7.88 16.33 0.14
CA SER A 480 6.96 16.80 -0.91
C SER A 480 5.69 17.37 -0.28
N ASN A 481 4.91 18.14 -1.04
CA ASN A 481 3.58 18.57 -0.63
C ASN A 481 2.54 17.57 -1.13
N ILE A 482 2.00 16.77 -0.22
CA ILE A 482 1.04 15.72 -0.54
C ILE A 482 -0.39 16.23 -0.34
N ILE A 483 -1.28 15.82 -1.23
CA ILE A 483 -2.73 16.05 -1.13
C ILE A 483 -3.47 14.74 -1.40
N ARG A 484 -4.58 14.54 -0.69
CA ARG A 484 -5.53 13.46 -1.01
C ARG A 484 -6.38 13.86 -2.21
N SER A 485 -5.99 13.37 -3.40
CA SER A 485 -6.59 13.75 -4.68
C SER A 485 -8.01 13.19 -4.86
N PHE A 486 -8.29 12.05 -4.23
CA PHE A 486 -9.59 11.37 -4.23
C PHE A 486 -10.01 11.14 -2.77
N PRO A 487 -10.59 12.16 -2.10
CA PRO A 487 -10.73 12.17 -0.64
C PRO A 487 -11.43 10.96 -0.02
N TRP A 488 -12.38 10.39 -0.75
CA TRP A 488 -13.19 9.23 -0.34
C TRP A 488 -13.03 8.06 -1.32
N GLY A 489 -11.82 7.92 -1.89
CA GLY A 489 -11.49 6.86 -2.85
C GLY A 489 -12.35 6.87 -4.12
N LEU A 490 -12.89 8.03 -4.47
CA LEU A 490 -13.81 8.26 -5.60
C LEU A 490 -13.53 9.64 -6.23
N PRO A 491 -13.94 9.87 -7.50
CA PRO A 491 -13.91 11.21 -8.07
C PRO A 491 -14.62 12.21 -7.17
N GLY A 492 -14.05 13.41 -6.97
CA GLY A 492 -14.57 14.40 -6.03
C GLY A 492 -16.05 14.75 -6.23
N ALA A 493 -16.54 14.77 -7.47
CA ALA A 493 -17.94 15.05 -7.80
C ALA A 493 -18.95 13.93 -7.43
N SER A 494 -18.48 12.80 -6.89
CA SER A 494 -19.31 11.62 -6.57
C SER A 494 -20.07 11.78 -5.25
N ALA A 495 -20.95 12.78 -5.15
CA ALA A 495 -21.57 13.21 -3.89
C ALA A 495 -22.24 12.09 -3.06
N ASN A 496 -23.09 11.26 -3.69
CA ASN A 496 -23.80 10.18 -3.01
C ASN A 496 -22.84 9.11 -2.43
N PRO A 497 -21.95 8.48 -3.23
CA PRO A 497 -21.07 7.46 -2.70
C PRO A 497 -19.97 8.04 -1.78
N ASN A 498 -19.54 9.29 -1.96
CA ASN A 498 -18.71 9.99 -0.95
C ASN A 498 -19.44 10.05 0.39
N SER A 499 -20.74 10.39 0.39
CA SER A 499 -21.54 10.42 1.61
C SER A 499 -21.66 9.06 2.30
N GLU A 500 -21.63 7.94 1.57
CA GLU A 500 -21.64 6.61 2.18
C GLU A 500 -20.42 6.45 3.11
N VAL A 501 -19.21 6.69 2.60
CA VAL A 501 -17.96 6.61 3.38
C VAL A 501 -17.94 7.62 4.53
N ILE A 502 -18.30 8.88 4.27
CA ILE A 502 -18.32 9.94 5.30
C ILE A 502 -19.27 9.58 6.44
N SER A 503 -20.48 9.12 6.10
CA SER A 503 -21.50 8.77 7.08
C SER A 503 -21.10 7.59 7.95
N THR A 504 -20.44 6.58 7.38
CA THR A 504 -19.93 5.42 8.14
C THR A 504 -18.87 5.86 9.14
N ASN A 505 -17.90 6.68 8.72
CA ASN A 505 -16.89 7.26 9.63
C ASN A 505 -17.54 8.05 10.77
N ASN A 506 -18.46 8.97 10.45
CA ASN A 506 -19.20 9.75 11.46
C ASN A 506 -19.89 8.85 12.48
N LYS A 507 -20.48 7.74 12.02
CA LYS A 507 -21.21 6.82 12.89
C LYS A 507 -20.29 6.09 13.86
N VAL A 508 -19.19 5.53 13.37
CA VAL A 508 -18.17 4.88 14.20
C VAL A 508 -17.60 5.85 15.22
N GLN A 509 -17.21 7.06 14.79
CA GLN A 509 -16.69 8.09 15.69
C GLN A 509 -17.70 8.53 16.74
N SER A 510 -18.99 8.61 16.39
CA SER A 510 -20.03 8.98 17.34
C SER A 510 -20.27 7.96 18.46
N PHE A 511 -19.78 6.72 18.28
CA PHE A 511 -19.94 5.65 19.26
C PHE A 511 -18.67 5.32 20.03
N LEU A 512 -17.49 5.62 19.50
CA LEU A 512 -16.23 5.43 20.21
C LEU A 512 -16.14 6.33 21.44
N ASP A 513 -15.34 5.90 22.43
CA ASP A 513 -14.99 6.77 23.56
C ASP A 513 -14.23 8.00 23.02
N PRO A 514 -14.55 9.23 23.45
CA PRO A 514 -13.86 10.42 22.99
C PRO A 514 -12.34 10.46 23.25
N ALA A 515 -11.83 9.63 24.15
CA ALA A 515 -10.40 9.47 24.41
C ALA A 515 -9.76 8.31 23.63
N ASP A 516 -10.54 7.53 22.87
CA ASP A 516 -10.04 6.38 22.12
C ASP A 516 -9.10 6.83 21.00
N ILE A 517 -7.89 6.28 21.00
CA ILE A 517 -6.84 6.67 20.06
C ILE A 517 -7.24 6.46 18.60
N ARG A 518 -8.09 5.47 18.35
CA ARG A 518 -8.49 5.05 17.00
C ARG A 518 -9.39 6.08 16.33
N MET A 519 -10.00 7.00 17.09
CA MET A 519 -10.77 8.12 16.53
C MET A 519 -9.92 9.12 15.74
N ASN A 520 -8.59 9.11 15.90
CA ASN A 520 -7.70 9.99 15.15
C ASN A 520 -7.41 9.49 13.71
N TYR A 521 -8.08 8.42 13.28
CA TYR A 521 -7.99 7.87 11.94
C TYR A 521 -9.39 7.78 11.33
N PHE A 522 -9.42 7.71 10.00
CA PHE A 522 -10.66 7.56 9.26
C PHE A 522 -10.46 6.67 8.04
N GLN A 523 -11.53 5.98 7.69
CA GLN A 523 -11.63 5.19 6.47
C GLN A 523 -11.77 6.13 5.27
N THR A 524 -10.84 6.01 4.32
CA THR A 524 -10.95 6.70 3.01
C THR A 524 -11.85 5.93 2.05
N GLY A 525 -12.01 4.62 2.24
CA GLY A 525 -12.92 3.79 1.45
C GLY A 525 -12.66 2.29 1.60
N THR A 526 -13.48 1.52 0.88
CA THR A 526 -13.31 0.09 0.60
C THR A 526 -13.65 -0.19 -0.86
N THR A 527 -12.91 -1.08 -1.51
CA THR A 527 -13.24 -1.57 -2.86
C THR A 527 -13.31 -3.10 -2.90
N TRP A 528 -14.20 -3.61 -3.74
CA TRP A 528 -14.50 -5.03 -3.96
C TRP A 528 -15.08 -5.22 -5.36
N THR A 529 -15.40 -6.46 -5.75
CA THR A 529 -16.05 -6.73 -7.04
C THR A 529 -17.47 -7.27 -6.90
N ILE A 530 -18.29 -7.08 -7.94
CA ILE A 530 -19.63 -7.68 -8.00
C ILE A 530 -19.49 -9.21 -7.88
N GLY A 531 -20.03 -9.77 -6.80
CA GLY A 531 -20.12 -11.23 -6.58
C GLY A 531 -18.79 -11.94 -6.36
N GLY A 532 -17.72 -11.21 -6.04
CA GLY A 532 -16.39 -11.79 -5.84
C GLY A 532 -15.70 -12.31 -7.10
N ALA A 533 -16.10 -11.77 -8.24
CA ALA A 533 -15.52 -12.11 -9.53
C ALA A 533 -14.09 -11.56 -9.65
N ALA A 534 -13.32 -12.08 -10.60
CA ALA A 534 -12.05 -11.46 -10.94
C ALA A 534 -12.29 -9.98 -11.32
N PRO A 535 -11.46 -9.03 -10.84
CA PRO A 535 -11.61 -7.63 -11.16
C PRO A 535 -11.46 -7.34 -12.66
N THR A 536 -12.34 -6.49 -13.16
CA THR A 536 -12.41 -5.95 -14.50
C THR A 536 -12.84 -4.49 -14.38
N GLY A 537 -12.49 -3.63 -15.34
CA GLY A 537 -12.87 -2.21 -15.27
C GLY A 537 -14.38 -1.92 -15.21
N GLY A 538 -15.25 -2.93 -15.37
CA GLY A 538 -16.71 -2.80 -15.30
C GLY A 538 -17.39 -3.43 -14.08
N ASN A 539 -16.69 -4.16 -13.21
CA ASN A 539 -17.29 -4.86 -12.06
C ASN A 539 -16.71 -4.46 -10.70
N GLU A 540 -15.85 -3.45 -10.64
CA GLU A 540 -15.32 -2.87 -9.41
C GLU A 540 -16.38 -1.99 -8.73
N VAL A 541 -16.57 -2.14 -7.43
CA VAL A 541 -17.61 -1.47 -6.62
C VAL A 541 -16.99 -0.81 -5.38
N GLY A 542 -17.74 0.08 -4.76
CA GLY A 542 -17.30 0.88 -3.63
C GLY A 542 -16.46 2.05 -4.11
N THR A 543 -15.22 2.12 -3.64
CA THR A 543 -14.30 3.23 -3.87
C THR A 543 -13.23 2.88 -4.92
N ASN A 544 -13.51 3.15 -6.19
CA ASN A 544 -12.66 2.71 -7.32
C ASN A 544 -11.46 3.63 -7.67
N LYS A 545 -11.16 4.60 -6.80
CA LYS A 545 -9.99 5.49 -6.83
C LYS A 545 -9.26 5.47 -5.49
N LEU A 546 -9.24 4.30 -4.84
CA LEU A 546 -8.73 4.08 -3.50
C LEU A 546 -7.20 3.91 -3.50
N ALA A 547 -6.52 4.97 -3.10
CA ALA A 547 -5.07 5.02 -2.91
C ALA A 547 -4.78 5.66 -1.54
N ASN A 548 -3.85 5.09 -0.78
CA ASN A 548 -3.41 5.70 0.47
C ASN A 548 -2.35 6.76 0.18
N THR A 549 -2.53 7.98 0.69
CA THR A 549 -1.60 9.10 0.46
C THR A 549 -0.20 8.88 1.00
N THR A 550 0.02 7.88 1.87
CA THR A 550 1.35 7.55 2.41
C THR A 550 1.97 6.30 1.78
N MET A 551 1.24 5.55 0.95
CA MET A 551 1.72 4.31 0.33
C MET A 551 1.66 4.34 -1.20
N GLU A 552 0.57 4.82 -1.78
CA GLU A 552 0.39 4.97 -3.24
C GLU A 552 0.46 6.46 -3.65
N THR A 553 1.29 7.21 -2.93
CA THR A 553 1.36 8.68 -2.91
C THR A 553 1.42 9.30 -4.31
N PHE A 554 2.24 8.75 -5.21
CA PHE A 554 2.53 9.35 -6.52
C PHE A 554 1.75 8.70 -7.68
N VAL A 555 0.84 7.77 -7.38
CA VAL A 555 0.00 7.05 -8.36
C VAL A 555 -1.49 7.09 -8.00
N GLN A 556 -1.92 8.12 -7.27
CA GLN A 556 -3.33 8.34 -6.95
C GLN A 556 -4.22 8.44 -8.19
N GLY A 557 -5.50 8.03 -8.06
CA GLY A 557 -6.46 8.00 -9.18
C GLY A 557 -6.61 6.64 -9.85
N THR A 558 -5.98 5.62 -9.28
CA THR A 558 -6.18 4.20 -9.52
C THR A 558 -6.71 3.55 -8.23
N ASN A 559 -6.85 2.22 -8.24
CA ASN A 559 -7.07 1.39 -7.05
C ASN A 559 -6.20 0.13 -7.15
N CYS A 560 -6.28 -0.73 -6.13
CA CYS A 560 -5.59 -2.02 -6.08
C CYS A 560 -5.86 -2.89 -7.33
N PHE A 561 -7.08 -2.92 -7.84
CA PHE A 561 -7.48 -3.77 -8.97
C PHE A 561 -6.85 -3.42 -10.31
N THR A 562 -6.15 -2.28 -10.39
CA THR A 562 -5.29 -1.98 -11.54
C THR A 562 -4.13 -2.98 -11.68
N CYS A 563 -3.65 -3.55 -10.57
CA CYS A 563 -2.59 -4.56 -10.55
C CYS A 563 -3.09 -5.94 -10.07
N HIS A 564 -4.16 -5.96 -9.27
CA HIS A 564 -4.71 -7.15 -8.62
C HIS A 564 -5.93 -7.68 -9.39
N THR A 565 -5.73 -8.29 -10.56
CA THR A 565 -6.81 -8.58 -11.54
C THR A 565 -7.36 -10.00 -11.50
N THR A 566 -7.25 -10.70 -10.37
CA THR A 566 -7.71 -12.09 -10.21
C THR A 566 -8.47 -12.28 -8.90
N ASN A 567 -9.26 -13.34 -8.81
CA ASN A 567 -9.95 -13.77 -7.59
C ASN A 567 -9.37 -15.10 -7.05
N THR A 568 -8.13 -15.38 -7.44
CA THR A 568 -7.29 -16.46 -6.91
C THR A 568 -6.29 -15.88 -5.92
N THR A 569 -5.59 -16.73 -5.17
CA THR A 569 -4.49 -16.39 -4.24
C THR A 569 -3.38 -15.52 -4.85
N GLN A 570 -3.17 -15.61 -6.18
CA GLN A 570 -2.33 -14.68 -6.96
C GLN A 570 -2.72 -13.20 -6.86
N VAL A 571 -3.90 -12.89 -6.35
CA VAL A 571 -4.30 -11.51 -6.04
C VAL A 571 -3.44 -10.93 -4.91
N SER A 572 -2.74 -11.74 -4.13
CA SER A 572 -1.75 -11.29 -3.15
C SER A 572 -0.33 -11.54 -3.67
N HIS A 573 0.51 -10.51 -3.69
CA HIS A 573 1.95 -10.65 -3.94
C HIS A 573 2.71 -11.29 -2.76
N ILE A 574 2.01 -11.60 -1.67
CA ILE A 574 2.57 -12.29 -0.51
C ILE A 574 2.30 -13.78 -0.61
N PHE A 575 1.09 -14.20 -1.00
CA PHE A 575 0.67 -15.60 -0.83
C PHE A 575 1.57 -16.58 -1.58
N ASP A 576 1.63 -16.50 -2.90
CA ASP A 576 2.33 -17.49 -3.73
C ASP A 576 3.85 -17.47 -3.50
N ASP A 577 4.41 -16.27 -3.29
CA ASP A 577 5.84 -16.03 -3.14
C ASP A 577 6.37 -16.39 -1.73
N THR A 578 5.50 -16.62 -0.75
CA THR A 578 5.93 -16.97 0.62
C THR A 578 6.01 -18.48 0.82
N LYS A 579 7.11 -18.92 1.43
CA LYS A 579 7.31 -20.33 1.79
C LYS A 579 6.28 -20.81 2.82
N PRO A 580 5.91 -22.10 2.79
CA PRO A 580 5.21 -22.75 3.90
C PRO A 580 5.94 -22.54 5.23
N LEU A 581 5.20 -22.51 6.34
CA LEU A 581 5.76 -22.38 7.69
C LEU A 581 6.70 -23.54 8.07
N PHE A 582 6.49 -24.74 7.49
CA PHE A 582 7.26 -25.96 7.75
C PHE A 582 7.18 -26.93 6.57
#